data_AF-A0A940PGE0-F1
#
_entry.id   AF-A0A940PGE0-F1
#
_cell.length_a   1.000
_cell.length_b   1.000
_cell.length_c   1.000
_cell.angle_alpha   90.00
_cell.angle_beta   90.00
_cell.angle_gamma   90.00
#
_symmetry.space_group_name_H-M   'P 1'
#
loop_
_entity.id
_entity.type
_entity.pdbx_description
1 polymer ?
#
loop_
_entity_poly.entity_id
_entity_poly.type
_entity_poly.pdbx_seq_one_letter_code
_entity_poly.pdbx_strand_id
1 'polypeptide(L)'
;MVYKSGHERPPATYWNVEELISRIAQRPQMYIGILSIRNLFYFLQGHYIYGKCSGFSINIDGYFHTEFLGWVQQWFALNLEKEDSMLSHPWYQLLIEYTDTEEAALQLFFEVSKNFFKEYHAQKRKKIYEMKKVEVDECPNKEKIIAKIQSAPQLYLEEVNLRNLYFFLAGFSSCRDRLHMSDYSDAYYTKHFSRWLNSWMTSYLGETNELEWEPFWYSYVTKYVKSKEKALQLFFKASNEFFTEYHQHEE
;
A
#
# COMPACT_ATOMS: atom_id res chain seq x y z
N MET A 1 30.84 -26.78 -2.86
CA MET A 1 31.08 -25.32 -2.72
C MET A 1 29.92 -24.75 -1.92
N VAL A 2 30.15 -24.45 -0.64
CA VAL A 2 29.13 -23.89 0.25
C VAL A 2 29.18 -22.38 0.09
N TYR A 3 28.17 -21.78 -0.54
CA TYR A 3 28.01 -20.33 -0.54
C TYR A 3 27.68 -19.87 0.88
N LYS A 4 28.69 -19.37 1.61
CA LYS A 4 28.47 -18.55 2.80
C LYS A 4 28.09 -17.13 2.33
N SER A 5 26.81 -16.86 2.10
CA SER A 5 26.32 -15.48 1.98
C SER A 5 26.25 -14.87 3.38
N GLY A 6 27.40 -14.41 3.89
CA GLY A 6 27.55 -13.68 5.15
C GLY A 6 27.03 -12.25 5.07
N HIS A 7 25.76 -12.06 4.69
CA HIS A 7 25.05 -10.82 4.95
C HIS A 7 23.97 -11.14 5.97
N GLU A 8 24.27 -10.87 7.24
CA GLU A 8 23.25 -10.85 8.28
C GLU A 8 22.13 -9.93 7.81
N ARG A 9 20.90 -10.46 7.74
CA ARG A 9 19.76 -9.63 7.41
C ARG A 9 19.66 -8.54 8.49
N PRO A 10 19.43 -7.27 8.11
CA PRO A 10 19.19 -6.23 9.10
C PRO A 10 18.04 -6.64 10.03
N PRO A 11 18.08 -6.24 11.31
CA PRO A 11 17.08 -6.65 12.29
C PRO A 11 15.68 -6.26 11.81
N ALA A 12 14.72 -7.15 12.04
CA ALA A 12 13.31 -6.90 11.78
C ALA A 12 12.91 -5.57 12.46
N THR A 13 12.62 -4.55 11.66
CA THR A 13 12.28 -3.23 12.19
C THR A 13 11.02 -2.74 11.50
N TYR A 14 9.97 -2.57 12.29
CA TYR A 14 8.79 -1.85 11.85
C TYR A 14 9.12 -0.35 11.76
N TRP A 15 8.97 0.22 10.56
CA TRP A 15 8.95 1.69 10.46
C TRP A 15 7.53 2.15 10.73
N ASN A 16 7.37 2.97 11.76
CA ASN A 16 6.14 3.72 11.95
C ASN A 16 5.92 4.68 10.78
N VAL A 17 4.72 5.24 10.69
CA VAL A 17 4.28 6.08 9.58
C VAL A 17 5.14 7.32 9.37
N GLU A 18 5.66 7.94 10.44
CA GLU A 18 6.56 9.10 10.33
C GLU A 18 7.91 8.70 9.71
N GLU A 19 8.51 7.60 10.19
CA GLU A 19 9.75 7.08 9.63
C GLU A 19 9.55 6.62 8.18
N LEU A 20 8.44 5.94 7.89
CA LEU A 20 8.11 5.50 6.55
C LEU A 20 7.97 6.68 5.59
N ILE A 21 7.19 7.70 5.96
CA ILE A 21 7.00 8.91 5.15
C ILE A 21 8.34 9.60 4.90
N SER A 22 9.20 9.72 5.93
CA SER A 22 10.54 10.32 5.80
C SER A 22 11.42 9.58 4.80
N ARG A 23 11.36 8.23 4.77
CA ARG A 23 12.10 7.41 3.81
C ARG A 23 11.52 7.49 2.40
N ILE A 24 10.19 7.51 2.27
CA ILE A 24 9.53 7.70 0.98
C ILE A 24 9.90 9.06 0.40
N ALA A 25 9.93 10.13 1.19
CA ALA A 25 10.31 11.47 0.74
C ALA A 25 11.71 11.52 0.09
N GLN A 26 12.64 10.66 0.52
CA GLN A 26 13.99 10.60 -0.03
C GLN A 26 14.04 9.92 -1.41
N ARG A 27 13.18 8.92 -1.65
CA ARG A 27 13.19 8.10 -2.87
C ARG A 27 11.77 7.63 -3.26
N PRO A 28 10.84 8.54 -3.57
CA PRO A 28 9.42 8.19 -3.71
C PRO A 28 9.18 7.12 -4.78
N GLN A 29 9.86 7.22 -5.93
CA GLN A 29 9.73 6.24 -7.02
C GLN A 29 10.12 4.82 -6.63
N MET A 30 10.98 4.62 -5.61
CA MET A 30 11.33 3.28 -5.12
C MET A 30 10.14 2.59 -4.42
N TYR A 31 9.21 3.36 -3.87
CA TYR A 31 8.07 2.83 -3.12
C TYR A 31 6.79 2.80 -3.97
N ILE A 32 6.56 3.86 -4.77
CA ILE A 32 5.31 4.05 -5.50
C ILE A 32 5.47 4.02 -7.03
N GLY A 33 6.68 3.78 -7.53
CA GLY A 33 6.99 3.70 -8.97
C GLY A 33 6.83 5.04 -9.69
N ILE A 34 5.58 5.40 -9.96
CA ILE A 34 5.17 6.67 -10.56
C ILE A 34 4.78 7.64 -9.45
N LEU A 35 5.26 8.87 -9.54
CA LEU A 35 4.91 9.95 -8.63
C LEU A 35 3.41 10.22 -8.72
N SER A 36 2.67 9.78 -7.70
CA SER A 36 1.25 10.03 -7.57
C SER A 36 0.86 9.98 -6.11
N ILE A 37 0.20 11.03 -5.63
CA ILE A 37 -0.24 11.11 -4.24
C ILE A 37 -1.26 10.02 -3.90
N ARG A 38 -2.05 9.61 -4.90
CA ARG A 38 -2.98 8.50 -4.78
C ARG A 38 -2.26 7.16 -4.60
N ASN A 39 -1.19 6.92 -5.36
CA ASN A 39 -0.37 5.72 -5.16
C ASN A 39 0.22 5.68 -3.75
N LEU A 40 0.70 6.83 -3.26
CA LEU A 40 1.21 6.97 -1.90
C LEU A 40 0.14 6.69 -0.85
N PHE A 41 -1.06 7.24 -1.01
CA PHE A 41 -2.19 6.98 -0.12
C PHE A 41 -2.44 5.48 0.04
N TYR A 42 -2.62 4.74 -1.06
CA TYR A 42 -2.90 3.30 -1.00
C TYR A 42 -1.71 2.50 -0.46
N PHE A 43 -0.48 2.91 -0.76
CA PHE A 43 0.71 2.31 -0.16
C PHE A 43 0.72 2.47 1.37
N LEU A 44 0.42 3.66 1.89
CA LEU A 44 0.35 3.90 3.33
C LEU A 44 -0.80 3.13 3.98
N GLN A 45 -1.95 2.99 3.32
CA GLN A 45 -3.07 2.16 3.80
C GLN A 45 -2.67 0.70 3.94
N GLY A 46 -2.00 0.13 2.93
CA GLY A 46 -1.49 -1.24 2.98
C GLY A 46 -0.51 -1.47 4.14
N HIS A 47 0.43 -0.54 4.33
CA HIS A 47 1.39 -0.57 5.45
C HIS A 47 0.67 -0.49 6.81
N TYR A 48 -0.31 0.41 6.95
CA TYR A 48 -1.09 0.58 8.18
C TYR A 48 -1.91 -0.67 8.52
N ILE A 49 -2.63 -1.24 7.54
CA ILE A 49 -3.41 -2.46 7.75
C ILE A 49 -2.51 -3.61 8.21
N TYR A 50 -1.33 -3.75 7.62
CA TYR A 50 -0.38 -4.75 8.09
C TYR A 50 0.10 -4.47 9.52
N GLY A 51 0.54 -3.24 9.82
CA GLY A 51 0.97 -2.86 11.17
C GLY A 51 -0.12 -3.15 12.22
N LYS A 52 -1.38 -2.89 11.88
CA LYS A 52 -2.52 -3.13 12.76
C LYS A 52 -2.78 -4.63 13.00
N CYS A 53 -2.83 -5.47 11.96
CA CYS A 53 -3.06 -6.92 12.09
C CYS A 53 -1.89 -7.67 12.73
N SER A 54 -0.68 -7.10 12.72
CA SER A 54 0.51 -7.73 13.29
C SER A 54 0.84 -7.25 14.71
N GLY A 55 0.08 -6.28 15.22
CA GLY A 55 0.33 -5.67 16.54
C GLY A 55 1.57 -4.77 16.59
N PHE A 56 2.19 -4.46 15.45
CA PHE A 56 3.34 -3.54 15.36
C PHE A 56 2.94 -2.07 15.21
N SER A 57 1.70 -1.78 14.85
CA SER A 57 1.18 -0.41 14.81
C SER A 57 1.31 0.21 16.20
N ILE A 58 2.07 1.31 16.28
CA ILE A 58 2.23 2.09 17.49
C ILE A 58 1.27 3.29 17.47
N ASN A 59 1.27 4.06 18.57
CA ASN A 59 0.35 5.18 18.77
C ASN A 59 0.40 6.21 17.61
N ILE A 60 1.58 6.51 17.06
CA ILE A 60 1.72 7.50 15.98
C ILE A 60 1.07 7.02 14.67
N ASP A 61 1.06 5.71 14.39
CA ASP A 61 0.40 5.15 13.21
C ASP A 61 -1.12 5.32 13.30
N GLY A 62 -1.68 4.97 14.46
CA GLY A 62 -3.10 5.14 14.74
C GLY A 62 -3.51 6.61 14.69
N TYR A 63 -2.73 7.48 15.34
CA TYR A 63 -2.98 8.92 15.39
C TYR A 63 -2.92 9.56 13.99
N PHE A 64 -1.94 9.20 13.16
CA PHE A 64 -1.91 9.66 11.77
C PHE A 64 -3.14 9.19 11.01
N HIS A 65 -3.52 7.90 11.14
CA HIS A 65 -4.66 7.37 10.39
C HIS A 65 -5.99 8.04 10.77
N THR A 66 -6.19 8.37 12.05
CA THR A 66 -7.45 8.97 12.53
C THR A 66 -7.49 10.49 12.42
N GLU A 67 -6.38 11.18 12.73
CA GLU A 67 -6.38 12.64 12.90
C GLU A 67 -5.83 13.41 11.70
N PHE A 68 -5.05 12.78 10.83
CA PHE A 68 -4.31 13.52 9.78
C PHE A 68 -5.25 14.25 8.82
N LEU A 69 -6.38 13.66 8.43
CA LEU A 69 -7.34 14.33 7.55
C LEU A 69 -7.89 15.61 8.18
N GLY A 70 -8.39 15.53 9.41
CA GLY A 70 -8.94 16.68 10.12
C GLY A 70 -7.89 17.77 10.36
N TRP A 71 -6.65 17.36 10.67
CA TRP A 71 -5.54 18.28 10.80
C TRP A 71 -5.19 18.96 9.48
N VAL A 72 -5.12 18.22 8.37
CA VAL A 72 -4.84 18.78 7.04
C VAL A 72 -5.91 19.80 6.66
N GLN A 73 -7.20 19.49 6.86
CA GLN A 73 -8.30 20.41 6.60
C GLN A 73 -8.15 21.73 7.37
N GLN A 74 -7.82 21.65 8.67
CA GLN A 74 -7.56 22.84 9.50
C GLN A 74 -6.34 23.61 9.01
N TRP A 75 -5.26 22.91 8.64
CA TRP A 75 -4.05 23.53 8.12
C TRP A 75 -4.35 24.30 6.82
N PHE A 76 -5.14 23.74 5.91
CA PHE A 76 -5.60 24.43 4.70
C PHE A 76 -6.43 25.67 5.01
N ALA A 77 -7.39 25.57 5.94
CA ALA A 77 -8.23 26.70 6.35
C ALA A 77 -7.40 27.86 6.91
N LEU A 78 -6.35 27.57 7.69
CA LEU A 78 -5.49 28.57 8.33
C LEU A 78 -4.43 29.17 7.39
N ASN A 79 -3.90 28.39 6.45
CA ASN A 79 -2.74 28.81 5.65
C ASN A 79 -3.10 29.23 4.23
N LEU A 80 -4.29 28.87 3.72
CA LEU A 80 -4.66 29.05 2.31
C LEU A 80 -6.01 29.74 2.08
N GLU A 81 -6.62 30.30 3.14
CA GLU A 81 -7.80 31.19 3.08
C GLU A 81 -9.00 30.65 2.26
N LYS A 82 -9.36 29.36 2.41
CA LYS A 82 -10.50 28.75 1.67
C LYS A 82 -11.62 28.18 2.56
N GLU A 83 -12.83 28.21 2.00
CA GLU A 83 -14.11 27.79 2.60
C GLU A 83 -14.30 26.26 2.74
N ASP A 84 -15.19 25.90 3.67
CA ASP A 84 -15.60 24.57 4.17
C ASP A 84 -16.02 23.50 3.11
N SER A 85 -16.07 23.83 1.81
CA SER A 85 -16.68 22.94 0.81
C SER A 85 -15.89 21.68 0.47
N MET A 86 -14.74 21.44 1.13
CA MET A 86 -13.86 20.29 0.86
C MET A 86 -13.76 19.31 2.03
N LEU A 87 -14.55 19.49 3.09
CA LEU A 87 -14.49 18.67 4.31
C LEU A 87 -14.79 17.16 4.11
N SER A 88 -15.40 16.77 2.98
CA SER A 88 -15.74 15.37 2.69
C SER A 88 -14.68 14.60 1.90
N HIS A 89 -13.65 15.26 1.37
CA HIS A 89 -12.67 14.60 0.52
C HIS A 89 -11.55 13.94 1.33
N PRO A 90 -11.02 12.79 0.87
CA PRO A 90 -9.82 12.20 1.46
C PRO A 90 -8.64 13.16 1.28
N TRP A 91 -7.67 13.10 2.18
CA TRP A 91 -6.60 14.10 2.25
C TRP A 91 -5.77 14.18 0.96
N TYR A 92 -5.63 13.08 0.21
CA TYR A 92 -4.88 13.10 -1.06
C TYR A 92 -5.61 13.90 -2.13
N GLN A 93 -6.93 13.90 -2.12
CA GLN A 93 -7.73 14.65 -3.09
C GLN A 93 -7.64 16.14 -2.79
N LEU A 94 -7.66 16.53 -1.51
CA LEU A 94 -7.38 17.91 -1.10
C LEU A 94 -6.05 18.36 -1.71
N LEU A 95 -4.98 17.62 -1.49
CA LEU A 95 -3.65 18.00 -2.01
C LEU A 95 -3.62 18.16 -3.54
N ILE A 96 -4.32 17.31 -4.30
CA ILE A 96 -4.44 17.43 -5.76
C ILE A 96 -5.16 18.72 -6.13
N GLU A 97 -6.25 19.07 -5.45
CA GLU A 97 -7.05 20.26 -5.76
C GLU A 97 -6.30 21.58 -5.47
N TYR A 98 -5.23 21.53 -4.67
CA TYR A 98 -4.38 22.68 -4.34
C TYR A 98 -3.06 22.73 -5.11
N THR A 99 -2.80 21.79 -6.01
CA THR A 99 -1.52 21.73 -6.72
C THR A 99 -1.73 21.46 -8.21
N ASP A 100 -0.81 21.97 -9.03
CA ASP A 100 -0.93 21.84 -10.49
C ASP A 100 -0.44 20.47 -10.99
N THR A 101 0.34 19.74 -10.19
CA THR A 101 0.97 18.48 -10.57
C THR A 101 0.99 17.48 -9.42
N GLU A 102 1.06 16.18 -9.76
CA GLU A 102 1.22 15.08 -8.79
C GLU A 102 2.51 15.21 -7.98
N GLU A 103 3.58 15.71 -8.60
CA GLU A 103 4.84 16.02 -7.93
C GLU A 103 4.67 17.11 -6.87
N ALA A 104 3.96 18.19 -7.21
CA ALA A 104 3.67 19.27 -6.25
C ALA A 104 2.77 18.77 -5.12
N ALA A 105 1.75 17.94 -5.41
CA ALA A 105 0.90 17.32 -4.40
C ALA A 105 1.71 16.46 -3.42
N LEU A 106 2.69 15.69 -3.91
CA LEU A 106 3.59 14.88 -3.09
C LEU A 106 4.52 15.73 -2.23
N GLN A 107 5.10 16.80 -2.78
CA GLN A 107 5.94 17.70 -1.99
C GLN A 107 5.14 18.37 -0.88
N LEU A 108 3.94 18.86 -1.20
CA LEU A 108 3.03 19.43 -0.22
C LEU A 108 2.66 18.40 0.85
N PHE A 109 2.36 17.15 0.48
CA PHE A 109 2.13 16.07 1.43
C PHE A 109 3.28 15.91 2.43
N PHE A 110 4.53 15.86 1.95
CA PHE A 110 5.68 15.67 2.83
C PHE A 110 5.88 16.87 3.77
N GLU A 111 5.61 18.09 3.30
CA GLU A 111 5.65 19.29 4.12
C GLU A 111 4.59 19.30 5.21
N VAL A 112 3.33 19.07 4.85
CA VAL A 112 2.21 19.08 5.81
C VAL A 112 2.35 17.92 6.80
N SER A 113 2.83 16.75 6.36
CA SER A 113 3.14 15.61 7.25
C SER A 113 4.21 15.97 8.28
N LYS A 114 5.28 16.66 7.85
CA LYS A 114 6.34 17.12 8.76
C LYS A 114 5.79 18.06 9.83
N ASN A 115 4.87 18.95 9.48
CA ASN A 115 4.24 19.87 10.43
C ASN A 115 3.28 19.14 11.38
N PHE A 116 2.47 18.22 10.86
CA PHE A 116 1.61 17.33 11.66
C PHE A 116 2.41 16.59 12.74
N PHE A 117 3.52 15.93 12.37
CA PHE A 117 4.31 15.17 13.33
C PHE A 117 5.03 16.06 14.36
N LYS A 118 5.48 17.26 13.98
CA LYS A 118 6.02 18.23 14.95
C LYS A 118 5.00 18.55 16.05
N GLU A 119 3.74 18.78 15.66
CA GLU A 119 2.66 19.07 16.61
C GLU A 119 2.32 17.85 17.48
N TYR A 120 2.23 16.66 16.89
CA TYR A 120 2.05 15.40 17.63
C TYR A 120 3.11 15.25 18.73
N HIS A 121 4.38 15.46 18.40
CA HIS A 121 5.49 15.36 19.37
C HIS A 121 5.43 16.46 20.46
N ALA A 122 4.98 17.66 20.11
CA ALA A 122 4.78 18.74 21.08
C ALA A 122 3.64 18.44 22.07
N GLN A 123 2.57 17.79 21.61
CA GLN A 123 1.43 17.38 22.44
C GLN A 123 1.75 16.15 23.31
N LYS A 124 2.45 15.15 22.76
CA LYS A 124 2.84 13.93 23.49
C LYS A 124 3.76 14.20 24.68
N ARG A 125 4.64 15.21 24.59
CA ARG A 125 5.43 15.68 25.74
C ARG A 125 4.57 16.13 26.93
N LYS A 126 3.28 16.41 26.73
CA LYS A 126 2.33 16.85 27.76
C LYS A 126 1.44 15.72 28.31
N LYS A 127 1.40 14.53 27.69
CA LYS A 127 0.53 13.41 28.13
C LYS A 127 1.22 12.05 27.91
N ILE A 128 1.38 11.28 28.99
CA ILE A 128 1.82 9.88 28.95
C ILE A 128 0.58 9.02 28.69
N TYR A 129 0.57 8.28 27.58
CA TYR A 129 -0.49 7.32 27.26
C TYR A 129 0.03 5.89 27.45
N GLU A 130 -0.70 5.07 28.22
CA GLU A 130 -0.43 3.64 28.39
C GLU A 130 -1.03 2.84 27.22
N MET A 131 -0.26 1.86 26.74
CA MET A 131 -0.67 0.99 25.63
C MET A 131 -1.47 -0.20 26.17
N LYS A 132 -2.67 -0.44 25.64
CA LYS A 132 -3.33 -1.75 25.74
C LYS A 132 -2.81 -2.63 24.59
N LYS A 133 -2.19 -3.74 24.94
CA LYS A 133 -1.86 -4.81 24.00
C LYS A 133 -3.18 -5.39 23.51
N VAL A 134 -3.53 -5.14 22.26
CA VAL A 134 -4.68 -5.77 21.62
C VAL A 134 -4.25 -7.19 21.26
N GLU A 135 -5.01 -8.20 21.67
CA GLU A 135 -4.86 -9.55 21.13
C GLU A 135 -5.21 -9.48 19.65
N VAL A 136 -4.26 -9.85 18.80
CA VAL A 136 -4.44 -9.77 17.35
C VAL A 136 -4.55 -11.18 16.79
N ASP A 137 -5.61 -11.41 16.02
CA ASP A 137 -5.73 -12.57 15.15
C ASP A 137 -4.52 -12.69 14.22
N GLU A 138 -4.22 -13.90 13.77
CA GLU A 138 -3.17 -14.19 12.78
C GLU A 138 -3.24 -13.20 11.61
N CYS A 139 -2.20 -12.37 11.43
CA CYS A 139 -2.19 -11.41 10.32
C CYS A 139 -2.16 -12.17 8.98
N PRO A 140 -3.09 -11.90 8.05
CA PRO A 140 -3.19 -12.65 6.79
C PRO A 140 -1.90 -12.56 5.96
N ASN A 141 -1.54 -13.66 5.31
CA ASN A 141 -0.57 -13.65 4.20
C ASN A 141 -1.19 -13.05 2.93
N LYS A 142 -0.42 -12.98 1.84
CA LYS A 142 -0.84 -12.33 0.59
C LYS A 142 -2.08 -12.98 -0.03
N GLU A 143 -2.19 -14.30 0.01
CA GLU A 143 -3.39 -15.02 -0.44
C GLU A 143 -4.62 -14.62 0.40
N LYS A 144 -4.51 -14.74 1.74
CA LYS A 144 -5.60 -14.42 2.67
C LYS A 144 -6.05 -12.95 2.55
N ILE A 145 -5.13 -12.00 2.37
CA ILE A 145 -5.49 -10.57 2.23
C ILE A 145 -6.15 -10.30 0.86
N ILE A 146 -5.70 -10.93 -0.22
CA ILE A 146 -6.35 -10.82 -1.54
C ILE A 146 -7.78 -11.36 -1.46
N ALA A 147 -8.00 -12.51 -0.82
CA ALA A 147 -9.33 -13.08 -0.62
C ALA A 147 -10.26 -12.16 0.22
N LYS A 148 -9.72 -11.55 1.28
CA LYS A 148 -10.46 -10.55 2.09
C LYS A 148 -10.82 -9.30 1.30
N ILE A 149 -9.94 -8.81 0.43
CA ILE A 149 -10.24 -7.67 -0.44
C ILE A 149 -11.25 -8.07 -1.51
N GLN A 150 -11.17 -9.27 -2.07
CA GLN A 150 -12.13 -9.77 -3.05
C GLN A 150 -13.56 -9.81 -2.49
N SER A 151 -13.73 -10.22 -1.23
CA SER A 151 -15.05 -10.33 -0.61
C SER A 151 -15.67 -8.98 -0.22
N ALA A 152 -14.85 -7.97 0.07
CA ALA A 152 -15.31 -6.65 0.49
C ALA A 152 -14.34 -5.54 0.06
N PRO A 153 -14.19 -5.25 -1.24
CA PRO A 153 -13.14 -4.35 -1.75
C PRO A 153 -13.26 -2.93 -1.19
N GLN A 154 -14.48 -2.45 -0.97
CA GLN A 154 -14.79 -1.14 -0.40
C GLN A 154 -14.29 -0.93 1.04
N LEU A 155 -13.94 -2.00 1.77
CA LEU A 155 -13.34 -1.88 3.11
C LEU A 155 -11.84 -1.55 3.05
N TYR A 156 -11.22 -1.71 1.88
CA TYR A 156 -9.78 -1.53 1.68
C TYR A 156 -9.47 -0.43 0.66
N LEU A 157 -10.37 -0.23 -0.31
CA LEU A 157 -10.18 0.68 -1.43
C LEU A 157 -11.35 1.66 -1.53
N GLU A 158 -11.09 2.96 -1.42
CA GLU A 158 -12.11 4.00 -1.63
C GLU A 158 -12.59 4.00 -3.09
N GLU A 159 -11.65 4.01 -4.03
CA GLU A 159 -11.94 3.74 -5.44
C GLU A 159 -11.46 2.33 -5.78
N VAL A 160 -12.42 1.45 -6.05
CA VAL A 160 -12.19 0.05 -6.35
C VAL A 160 -11.65 -0.09 -7.78
N ASN A 161 -10.33 -0.12 -7.92
CA ASN A 161 -9.64 -0.37 -9.18
C ASN A 161 -8.31 -1.10 -8.98
N LEU A 162 -7.76 -1.62 -10.08
CA LEU A 162 -6.59 -2.48 -10.05
C LEU A 162 -5.30 -1.77 -9.63
N ARG A 163 -5.14 -0.50 -10.01
CA ARG A 163 -3.97 0.30 -9.65
C ARG A 163 -3.93 0.56 -8.15
N ASN A 164 -5.06 0.93 -7.56
CA ASN A 164 -5.18 1.15 -6.12
C ASN A 164 -4.92 -0.14 -5.33
N LEU A 165 -5.45 -1.26 -5.80
CA LEU A 165 -5.17 -2.58 -5.23
C LEU A 165 -3.69 -2.92 -5.27
N TYR A 166 -3.01 -2.68 -6.39
CA TYR A 166 -1.58 -2.92 -6.52
C TYR A 166 -0.78 -2.18 -5.44
N PHE A 167 -1.02 -0.87 -5.29
CA PHE A 167 -0.28 -0.07 -4.30
C PHE A 167 -0.63 -0.42 -2.87
N PHE A 168 -1.89 -0.80 -2.59
CA PHE A 168 -2.28 -1.37 -1.31
C PHE A 168 -1.47 -2.64 -0.99
N LEU A 169 -1.43 -3.61 -1.92
CA LEU A 169 -0.68 -4.86 -1.73
C LEU A 169 0.83 -4.62 -1.63
N ALA A 170 1.36 -3.61 -2.34
CA ALA A 170 2.76 -3.22 -2.25
C ALA A 170 3.12 -2.67 -0.86
N GLY A 171 2.28 -1.79 -0.30
CA GLY A 171 2.45 -1.30 1.07
C GLY A 171 2.35 -2.39 2.12
N PHE A 172 1.36 -3.27 1.97
CA PHE A 172 1.17 -4.45 2.83
C PHE A 172 2.38 -5.38 2.81
N SER A 173 2.87 -5.73 1.61
CA SER A 173 4.04 -6.60 1.43
C SER A 173 5.32 -5.95 1.95
N SER A 174 5.52 -4.65 1.68
CA SER A 174 6.70 -3.91 2.13
C SER A 174 6.86 -3.97 3.65
N CYS A 175 5.76 -3.94 4.40
CA CYS A 175 5.84 -4.08 5.85
C CYS A 175 6.15 -5.51 6.29
N ARG A 176 5.54 -6.52 5.65
CA ARG A 176 5.81 -7.95 5.90
C ARG A 176 7.28 -8.31 5.68
N ASP A 177 7.82 -7.91 4.53
CA ASP A 177 9.18 -8.22 4.11
C ASP A 177 10.20 -7.64 5.09
N ARG A 178 9.98 -6.40 5.55
CA ARG A 178 10.84 -5.74 6.55
C ARG A 178 10.82 -6.39 7.92
N LEU A 179 9.69 -6.99 8.27
CA LEU A 179 9.52 -7.71 9.55
C LEU A 179 9.94 -9.18 9.46
N HIS A 180 10.43 -9.63 8.30
CA HIS A 180 10.75 -11.04 8.02
C HIS A 180 9.57 -11.98 8.32
N MET A 181 8.34 -11.50 8.10
CA MET A 181 7.10 -12.24 8.34
C MET A 181 6.47 -12.78 7.04
N SER A 182 7.13 -12.60 5.91
CA SER A 182 6.71 -13.16 4.64
C SER A 182 6.92 -14.68 4.64
N ASP A 183 5.85 -15.42 4.36
CA ASP A 183 5.91 -16.88 4.27
C ASP A 183 6.34 -17.35 2.87
N TYR A 184 6.36 -18.66 2.65
CA TYR A 184 6.76 -19.21 1.34
C TYR A 184 5.77 -18.83 0.23
N SER A 185 4.47 -18.75 0.53
CA SER A 185 3.45 -18.30 -0.42
C SER A 185 3.65 -16.84 -0.84
N ASP A 186 4.03 -15.96 0.09
CA ASP A 186 4.34 -14.55 -0.16
C ASP A 186 5.56 -14.41 -1.08
N ALA A 187 6.61 -15.20 -0.80
CA ALA A 187 7.84 -15.22 -1.58
C ALA A 187 7.59 -15.79 -3.00
N TYR A 188 6.81 -16.88 -3.09
CA TYR A 188 6.43 -17.50 -4.35
C TYR A 188 5.62 -16.53 -5.22
N TYR A 189 4.59 -15.90 -4.66
CA TYR A 189 3.81 -14.89 -5.36
C TYR A 189 4.69 -13.75 -5.88
N THR A 190 5.53 -13.18 -5.02
CA THR A 190 6.39 -12.03 -5.38
C THR A 190 7.35 -12.36 -6.51
N LYS A 191 7.84 -13.61 -6.57
CA LYS A 191 8.79 -14.06 -7.58
C LYS A 191 8.13 -14.52 -8.88
N HIS A 192 6.94 -15.13 -8.81
CA HIS A 192 6.37 -15.89 -9.93
C HIS A 192 5.10 -15.27 -10.51
N PHE A 193 4.30 -14.55 -9.71
CA PHE A 193 2.95 -14.13 -10.11
C PHE A 193 2.93 -13.29 -11.39
N SER A 194 3.79 -12.28 -11.53
CA SER A 194 3.78 -11.41 -12.72
C SER A 194 4.08 -12.19 -14.02
N ARG A 195 5.01 -13.13 -13.98
CA ARG A 195 5.36 -13.97 -15.14
C ARG A 195 4.24 -14.97 -15.43
N TRP A 196 3.74 -15.64 -14.39
CA TRP A 196 2.63 -16.56 -14.51
C TRP A 196 1.39 -15.87 -15.09
N LEU A 197 1.05 -14.68 -14.59
CA LEU A 197 -0.09 -13.88 -15.05
C LEU A 197 0.04 -13.51 -16.53
N ASN A 198 1.25 -13.25 -17.02
CA ASN A 198 1.47 -12.97 -18.43
C ASN A 198 1.17 -14.19 -19.32
N SER A 199 1.68 -15.36 -18.97
CA SER A 199 1.39 -16.61 -19.70
C SER A 199 -0.10 -16.97 -19.61
N TRP A 200 -0.70 -16.80 -18.43
CA TRP A 200 -2.11 -17.04 -18.19
C TRP A 200 -3.00 -16.13 -19.03
N MET A 201 -2.73 -14.83 -19.05
CA MET A 201 -3.47 -13.84 -19.84
C MET A 201 -3.33 -14.05 -21.34
N THR A 202 -2.13 -14.42 -21.81
CA THR A 202 -1.89 -14.75 -23.24
C THR A 202 -2.80 -15.90 -23.67
N SER A 203 -2.89 -16.94 -22.85
CA SER A 203 -3.78 -18.08 -23.07
C SER A 203 -5.26 -17.68 -22.98
N TYR A 204 -5.62 -16.87 -21.97
CA TYR A 204 -6.98 -16.43 -21.72
C TYR A 204 -7.55 -15.55 -22.86
N LEU A 205 -6.72 -14.72 -23.49
CA LEU A 205 -7.11 -13.85 -24.60
C LEU A 205 -7.05 -14.56 -25.97
N GLY A 206 -6.52 -15.78 -26.04
CA GLY A 206 -6.37 -16.52 -27.29
C GLY A 206 -5.29 -15.94 -28.22
N GLU A 207 -4.32 -15.22 -27.65
CA GLU A 207 -3.24 -14.58 -28.40
C GLU A 207 -2.13 -15.59 -28.70
N THR A 208 -1.61 -15.56 -29.93
CA THR A 208 -0.58 -16.53 -30.37
C THR A 208 0.83 -16.13 -29.98
N ASN A 209 1.04 -14.85 -29.60
CA ASN A 209 2.32 -14.31 -29.17
C ASN A 209 2.22 -13.86 -27.71
N GLU A 210 3.35 -13.90 -26.99
CA GLU A 210 3.43 -13.30 -25.65
C GLU A 210 3.03 -11.83 -25.73
N LEU A 211 2.10 -11.44 -24.87
CA LEU A 211 1.71 -10.05 -24.72
C LEU A 211 2.90 -9.21 -24.25
N GLU A 212 2.96 -7.96 -24.72
CA GLU A 212 4.03 -7.03 -24.39
C GLU A 212 4.18 -6.88 -22.87
N TRP A 213 5.41 -7.04 -22.39
CA TRP A 213 5.73 -7.01 -20.97
C TRP A 213 5.57 -5.59 -20.41
N GLU A 214 4.93 -5.49 -19.24
CA GLU A 214 4.82 -4.24 -18.50
C GLU A 214 5.51 -4.37 -17.13
N PRO A 215 6.13 -3.31 -16.60
CA PRO A 215 6.83 -3.34 -15.31
C PRO A 215 5.94 -3.72 -14.12
N PHE A 216 4.64 -3.44 -14.22
CA PHE A 216 3.67 -3.69 -13.16
C PHE A 216 2.54 -4.55 -13.70
N TRP A 217 2.18 -5.60 -12.95
CA TRP A 217 1.12 -6.52 -13.37
C TRP A 217 -0.24 -5.82 -13.53
N TYR A 218 -0.50 -4.72 -12.80
CA TYR A 218 -1.75 -3.97 -12.99
C TYR A 218 -1.77 -3.26 -14.34
N SER A 219 -0.65 -2.65 -14.77
CA SER A 219 -0.51 -1.97 -16.06
C SER A 219 -0.78 -2.96 -17.18
N TYR A 220 -0.19 -4.15 -17.08
CA TYR A 220 -0.41 -5.26 -17.99
C TYR A 220 -1.89 -5.61 -18.16
N VAL A 221 -2.61 -5.90 -17.06
CA VAL A 221 -4.04 -6.26 -17.14
C VAL A 221 -4.86 -5.09 -17.71
N THR A 222 -4.59 -3.85 -17.30
CA THR A 222 -5.36 -2.68 -17.78
C THR A 222 -5.11 -2.34 -19.24
N LYS A 223 -3.96 -2.73 -19.80
CA LYS A 223 -3.63 -2.54 -21.22
C LYS A 223 -4.54 -3.38 -22.11
N TYR A 224 -4.84 -4.60 -21.71
CA TYR A 224 -5.65 -5.55 -22.49
C TYR A 224 -7.12 -5.59 -22.06
N VAL A 225 -7.45 -5.16 -20.84
CA VAL A 225 -8.81 -5.14 -20.31
C VAL A 225 -9.23 -3.71 -19.98
N LYS A 226 -10.01 -3.11 -20.89
CA LYS A 226 -10.39 -1.68 -20.81
C LYS A 226 -11.34 -1.34 -19.65
N SER A 227 -12.19 -2.27 -19.22
CA SER A 227 -13.10 -2.02 -18.09
C SER A 227 -12.36 -2.22 -16.77
N LYS A 228 -12.33 -1.17 -15.92
CA LYS A 228 -11.74 -1.22 -14.57
C LYS A 228 -12.30 -2.37 -13.73
N GLU A 229 -13.62 -2.58 -13.80
CA GLU A 229 -14.31 -3.65 -13.07
C GLU A 229 -13.90 -5.03 -13.59
N LYS A 230 -13.90 -5.23 -14.92
CA LYS A 230 -13.48 -6.50 -15.51
C LYS A 230 -12.01 -6.80 -15.22
N ALA A 231 -11.14 -5.78 -15.28
CA ALA A 231 -9.72 -5.93 -14.97
C ALA A 231 -9.51 -6.40 -13.51
N LEU A 232 -10.29 -5.85 -12.59
CA LEU A 232 -10.24 -6.26 -11.19
C LEU A 232 -10.78 -7.68 -10.96
N GLN A 233 -11.93 -8.01 -11.55
CA GLN A 233 -12.49 -9.37 -11.48
C GLN A 233 -11.53 -10.40 -12.08
N LEU A 234 -10.88 -10.05 -13.18
CA LEU A 234 -9.90 -10.92 -13.85
C LEU A 234 -8.66 -11.14 -12.99
N PHE A 235 -8.17 -10.10 -12.31
CA PHE A 235 -7.09 -10.24 -11.35
C PHE A 235 -7.44 -11.18 -10.20
N PHE A 236 -8.65 -11.09 -9.64
CA PHE A 236 -9.05 -11.99 -8.57
C PHE A 236 -9.16 -13.43 -9.05
N LYS A 237 -9.74 -13.65 -10.24
CA LYS A 237 -9.77 -14.97 -10.88
C LYS A 237 -8.36 -15.53 -11.06
N ALA A 238 -7.47 -14.75 -11.67
CA ALA A 238 -6.09 -15.15 -11.91
C ALA A 238 -5.33 -15.42 -10.59
N SER A 239 -5.54 -14.61 -9.56
CA SER A 239 -4.93 -14.84 -8.24
C SER A 239 -5.39 -16.15 -7.61
N ASN A 240 -6.68 -16.47 -7.69
CA ASN A 240 -7.22 -17.74 -7.16
C ASN A 240 -6.66 -18.94 -7.91
N GLU A 241 -6.57 -18.87 -9.25
CA GLU A 241 -5.96 -19.94 -10.06
C GLU A 241 -4.46 -20.09 -9.76
N PHE A 242 -3.73 -18.98 -9.63
CA PHE A 242 -2.31 -19.01 -9.24
C PHE A 242 -2.07 -19.72 -7.91
N PHE A 243 -2.84 -19.39 -6.88
CA PHE A 243 -2.69 -20.04 -5.57
C PHE A 243 -3.16 -21.50 -5.60
N THR A 244 -4.18 -21.83 -6.40
CA THR A 244 -4.59 -23.23 -6.61
C THR A 244 -3.45 -24.06 -7.22
N GLU A 245 -2.77 -23.55 -8.25
CA GLU A 245 -1.60 -24.21 -8.85
C GLU A 245 -0.42 -24.31 -7.88
N TYR A 246 -0.17 -23.25 -7.10
CA TYR A 246 0.87 -23.25 -6.07
C TYR A 246 0.64 -24.38 -5.04
N HIS A 247 -0.57 -24.53 -4.52
CA HIS A 247 -0.90 -25.57 -3.54
C HIS A 247 -0.77 -26.99 -4.13
N GLN A 248 -1.05 -27.18 -5.42
CA GLN A 248 -0.84 -28.46 -6.12
C GLN A 248 0.63 -28.87 -6.26
N HIS A 249 1.56 -27.91 -6.15
CA HIS A 249 3.00 -28.15 -6.22
C HIS A 249 3.65 -28.30 -4.83
N GLU A 250 2.93 -28.04 -3.74
CA GLU A 250 3.39 -28.24 -2.36
C GLU A 250 3.02 -29.62 -1.78
N GLU A 251 2.04 -30.31 -2.38
CA GLU A 251 1.65 -31.69 -2.05
C GLU A 251 2.56 -32.75 -2.72
#